data_AF-A0A3N1PVY5-F1
#
_entry.id   AF-A0A3N1PVY5-F1
#
_cell.length_a   1.000
_cell.length_b   1.000
_cell.length_c   1.000
_cell.angle_alpha   90.00
_cell.angle_beta   90.00
_cell.angle_gamma   90.00
#
_symmetry.space_group_name_H-M   'P 1'
#
loop_
_entity.id
_entity.type
_entity.pdbx_description
1 polymer ?
#
loop_
_entity_poly.entity_id
_entity_poly.type
_entity_poly.pdbx_seq_one_letter_code
_entity_poly.pdbx_strand_id
1 'polypeptide(L)'
;MHRHEGPSRGKFAVGVTVAVVLATAAAGVLIGEYDERPPWGTDIAYEGGYLQAVRIVKWRALREGECALMERQGMGGDRAVHDPAAWVEGCLDGAAGRPSRNQGIVR
;
A
#
# COMPACT_ATOMS: atom_id res chain seq x y z
N MET A 1 -12.46 -5.30 47.40
CA MET A 1 -11.92 -5.33 46.02
C MET A 1 -11.96 -6.76 45.52
N HIS A 2 -12.87 -7.11 44.60
CA HIS A 2 -12.86 -8.43 43.98
C HIS A 2 -11.67 -8.51 43.02
N ARG A 3 -10.72 -9.40 43.32
CA ARG A 3 -9.61 -9.70 42.42
C ARG A 3 -10.15 -10.58 41.31
N HIS A 4 -10.29 -10.04 40.10
CA HIS A 4 -10.58 -10.85 38.93
C HIS A 4 -9.35 -11.72 38.64
N GLU A 5 -9.46 -13.01 38.92
CA GLU A 5 -8.48 -13.99 38.44
C GLU A 5 -8.64 -14.11 36.92
N GLY A 6 -7.56 -13.86 36.21
CA GLY A 6 -7.50 -14.05 34.76
C GLY A 6 -7.73 -15.51 34.38
N PRO A 7 -7.97 -15.79 33.09
CA PRO A 7 -8.16 -17.16 32.62
C PRO A 7 -6.98 -18.03 33.01
N SER A 8 -7.25 -19.30 33.35
CA SER A 8 -6.19 -20.27 33.62
C SER A 8 -5.24 -20.37 32.41
N ARG A 9 -3.96 -20.64 32.66
CA ARG A 9 -2.92 -20.70 31.61
C ARG A 9 -3.33 -21.56 30.41
N GLY A 10 -4.01 -22.68 30.67
CA GLY A 10 -4.55 -23.55 29.61
C GLY A 10 -5.64 -22.88 28.76
N LYS A 11 -6.62 -22.21 29.38
CA LYS A 11 -7.67 -21.47 28.65
C LYS A 11 -7.10 -20.31 27.85
N PHE A 12 -6.11 -19.61 28.40
CA PHE A 12 -5.39 -18.56 27.70
C PHE A 12 -4.64 -19.11 26.49
N ALA A 13 -3.87 -20.19 26.66
CA ALA A 13 -3.13 -20.82 25.56
C ALA A 13 -4.05 -21.31 24.43
N VAL A 14 -5.20 -21.91 24.78
CA VAL A 14 -6.21 -22.32 23.81
C VAL A 14 -6.76 -21.10 23.07
N GLY A 15 -7.11 -20.04 23.79
CA GLY A 15 -7.61 -18.80 23.19
C GLY A 15 -6.62 -18.18 22.20
N VAL A 16 -5.34 -18.08 22.57
CA VAL A 16 -4.28 -17.58 21.68
C VAL A 16 -4.12 -18.49 20.46
N THR A 17 -4.12 -19.81 20.66
CA THR A 17 -3.98 -20.77 19.56
C THR A 17 -5.12 -20.63 18.55
N VAL A 18 -6.37 -20.56 19.02
CA VAL A 18 -7.54 -20.35 18.16
C VAL A 18 -7.43 -19.01 17.42
N ALA A 19 -7.04 -17.93 18.11
CA ALA A 19 -6.88 -16.63 17.47
C ALA A 19 -5.80 -16.65 16.37
N VAL A 20 -4.66 -17.28 16.61
CA VAL A 20 -3.58 -17.43 15.63
C VAL A 20 -4.06 -18.23 14.42
N VAL A 21 -4.72 -19.38 14.64
CA VAL A 21 -5.24 -20.22 13.55
C VAL A 21 -6.22 -19.44 12.67
N LEU A 22 -7.16 -18.71 13.29
CA LEU A 22 -8.13 -17.89 12.56
C LEU A 22 -7.45 -16.77 11.77
N ALA A 23 -6.49 -16.07 12.37
CA ALA A 23 -5.74 -15.00 11.71
C ALA A 23 -4.94 -15.53 10.51
N THR A 24 -4.26 -16.67 10.66
CA THR A 24 -3.49 -17.30 9.57
C THR A 24 -4.41 -17.78 8.45
N ALA A 25 -5.55 -18.39 8.77
CA ALA A 25 -6.52 -18.83 7.76
C ALA A 25 -7.09 -17.63 6.98
N ALA A 26 -7.48 -16.56 7.67
CA ALA A 26 -7.97 -15.34 7.03
C ALA A 26 -6.90 -14.70 6.12
N ALA A 27 -5.65 -14.61 6.59
CA ALA A 27 -4.54 -14.12 5.78
C ALA A 27 -4.32 -14.99 4.53
N GLY A 28 -4.38 -16.32 4.67
CA GLY A 28 -4.24 -17.24 3.54
C GLY A 28 -5.33 -17.08 2.48
N VAL A 29 -6.58 -16.85 2.90
CA VAL A 29 -7.69 -16.56 1.96
C VAL A 29 -7.45 -15.24 1.23
N LEU A 30 -7.04 -14.20 1.94
CA LEU A 30 -6.77 -12.89 1.32
C LEU A 30 -5.61 -12.96 0.33
N ILE A 31 -4.53 -13.67 0.66
CA ILE A 31 -3.42 -13.90 -0.27
C ILE A 31 -3.93 -14.67 -1.49
N GLY A 32 -4.64 -15.78 -1.29
CA GLY A 32 -5.15 -16.59 -2.40
C GLY A 32 -6.07 -15.82 -3.36
N GLU A 33 -6.86 -14.88 -2.84
CA GLU A 33 -7.77 -14.06 -3.65
C GLU A 33 -7.05 -12.88 -4.33
N TYR A 34 -6.06 -12.27 -3.66
CA TYR A 34 -5.58 -10.94 -4.01
C TYR A 34 -4.08 -10.81 -4.28
N ASP A 35 -3.28 -11.89 -4.19
CA ASP A 35 -1.80 -11.87 -4.20
C ASP A 35 -1.19 -10.82 -5.15
N GLU A 36 -1.46 -10.97 -6.45
CA GLU A 36 -0.93 -10.12 -7.52
C GLU A 36 -1.87 -8.96 -7.91
N ARG A 37 -3.11 -8.96 -7.41
CA ARG A 37 -4.14 -7.99 -7.77
C ARG A 37 -5.02 -7.62 -6.58
N PRO A 38 -4.45 -6.96 -5.57
CA PRO A 38 -5.26 -6.42 -4.49
C PRO A 38 -6.25 -5.38 -5.03
N PRO A 39 -7.44 -5.25 -4.44
CA PRO A 39 -8.45 -4.31 -4.91
C PRO A 39 -8.03 -2.85 -4.73
N TRP A 40 -6.99 -2.60 -3.91
CA TRP A 40 -6.31 -1.31 -3.72
C TRP A 40 -5.00 -1.20 -4.53
N GLY A 41 -4.77 -2.08 -5.51
CA GLY A 41 -3.53 -2.09 -6.31
C GLY A 41 -3.33 -0.81 -7.12
N THR A 42 -4.41 -0.22 -7.66
CA THR A 42 -4.39 1.08 -8.33
C THR A 42 -3.93 2.21 -7.38
N ASP A 43 -4.35 2.18 -6.11
CA ASP A 43 -3.91 3.16 -5.11
C ASP A 43 -2.42 3.03 -4.81
N ILE A 44 -1.90 1.80 -4.72
CA ILE A 44 -0.47 1.52 -4.57
C ILE A 44 0.30 2.03 -5.79
N ALA A 45 -0.24 1.84 -7.00
CA ALA A 45 0.39 2.32 -8.22
C ALA A 45 0.49 3.85 -8.23
N TYR A 46 -0.63 4.54 -7.96
CA TYR A 46 -0.68 6.00 -7.82
C TYR A 46 0.31 6.52 -6.78
N GLU A 47 0.25 5.99 -5.55
CA GLU A 47 1.16 6.40 -4.47
C GLU A 47 2.62 6.11 -4.80
N GLY A 48 2.89 4.99 -5.47
CA GLY A 48 4.22 4.65 -5.97
C GLY A 48 4.80 5.72 -6.89
N GLY A 49 4.00 6.21 -7.83
CA GLY A 49 4.38 7.30 -8.73
C GLY A 49 4.56 8.62 -8.01
N TYR A 50 3.61 8.97 -7.13
CA TYR A 50 3.66 10.19 -6.33
C TYR A 50 4.92 10.28 -5.48
N LEU A 51 5.24 9.24 -4.72
CA LEU A 51 6.43 9.19 -3.87
C LEU A 51 7.72 9.23 -4.69
N GLN A 52 7.74 8.59 -5.87
CA GLN A 52 8.89 8.65 -6.78
C GLN A 52 9.14 10.09 -7.25
N ALA A 53 8.10 10.78 -7.69
CA ALA A 53 8.20 12.16 -8.15
C ALA A 53 8.62 13.11 -7.03
N VAL A 54 7.97 13.04 -5.85
CA VAL A 54 8.35 13.85 -4.69
C VAL A 54 9.82 13.64 -4.31
N ARG A 55 10.31 12.40 -4.38
CA ARG A 55 11.72 12.10 -4.11
C ARG A 55 12.64 12.74 -5.14
N ILE A 56 12.32 12.69 -6.43
CA ILE A 56 13.14 13.28 -7.49
C ILE A 56 13.09 14.79 -7.46
N VAL A 57 11.92 15.40 -7.28
CA VAL A 57 11.70 16.86 -7.22
C VAL A 57 12.55 17.52 -6.13
N LYS A 58 12.80 16.82 -5.01
CA LYS A 58 13.75 17.29 -3.97
C LYS A 58 15.16 17.54 -4.50
N TRP A 59 15.57 16.87 -5.57
CA TRP A 59 16.92 16.95 -6.15
C TRP A 59 16.94 17.58 -7.55
N ARG A 60 15.85 17.48 -8.31
CA ARG A 60 15.69 18.02 -9.66
C ARG A 60 14.20 18.16 -10.02
N ALA A 61 13.80 19.30 -10.59
CA ALA A 61 12.45 19.48 -11.11
C ALA A 61 12.14 18.50 -12.27
N LEU A 62 10.96 17.88 -12.20
CA LEU A 62 10.41 17.05 -13.26
C LEU A 62 9.66 17.92 -14.28
N ARG A 63 9.75 17.57 -15.55
CA ARG A 63 9.04 18.23 -16.67
C ARG A 63 7.95 17.33 -17.25
N GLU A 64 7.03 17.94 -17.99
CA GLU A 64 5.98 17.21 -18.70
C GLU A 64 6.57 16.10 -19.58
N GLY A 65 5.99 14.90 -19.50
CA GLY A 65 6.44 13.71 -20.24
C GLY A 65 7.57 12.90 -19.58
N GLU A 66 8.31 13.46 -18.62
CA GLU A 66 9.37 12.71 -17.91
C GLU A 66 8.77 11.57 -17.06
N CYS A 67 7.62 11.77 -16.42
CA CYS A 67 6.92 10.71 -15.68
C CYS A 67 6.57 9.50 -16.56
N ALA A 68 6.00 9.74 -17.75
CA ALA A 68 5.68 8.65 -18.69
C ALA A 68 6.95 7.97 -19.25
N LEU A 69 8.05 8.71 -19.39
CA LEU A 69 9.33 8.13 -19.78
C LEU A 69 9.90 7.24 -18.66
N MET A 70 9.82 7.69 -17.41
CA MET A 70 10.30 6.94 -16.25
C MET A 70 9.55 5.63 -16.06
N GLU A 71 8.22 5.64 -16.24
CA GLU A 71 7.39 4.44 -16.23
C GLU A 71 7.90 3.43 -17.28
N ARG A 72 8.04 3.86 -18.54
CA ARG A 72 8.55 3.02 -19.63
C ARG A 72 9.98 2.53 -19.42
N GLN A 73 10.79 3.26 -18.66
CA GLN A 73 12.13 2.84 -18.25
C GLN A 73 12.12 1.85 -17.09
N GLY A 74 10.93 1.45 -16.60
CA GLY A 74 10.77 0.51 -15.50
C GLY A 74 10.96 1.11 -14.12
N MET A 75 11.06 2.43 -13.97
CA MET A 75 11.25 3.06 -12.65
C MET A 75 10.04 2.87 -11.73
N GLY A 76 8.87 2.55 -12.28
CA GLY A 76 7.70 2.23 -11.49
C GLY A 76 7.74 0.85 -10.83
N GLY A 77 8.60 -0.06 -11.32
CA GLY A 77 8.75 -1.43 -10.81
C GLY A 77 7.41 -2.14 -10.65
N ASP A 78 7.32 -3.00 -9.63
CA ASP A 78 6.11 -3.78 -9.32
C ASP A 78 4.88 -2.92 -9.04
N ARG A 79 5.09 -1.65 -8.61
CA ARG A 79 3.98 -0.72 -8.33
C ARG A 79 3.33 -0.19 -9.61
N ALA A 80 4.08 -0.02 -10.70
CA ALA A 80 3.51 0.40 -11.97
C ALA A 80 2.90 -0.76 -12.76
N VAL A 81 3.35 -2.00 -12.56
CA VAL A 81 2.88 -3.17 -13.33
C VAL A 81 1.37 -3.39 -13.18
N HIS A 82 0.81 -3.08 -12.01
CA HIS A 82 -0.62 -3.21 -11.76
C HIS A 82 -1.46 -2.20 -12.56
N ASP A 83 -1.07 -0.91 -12.50
CA ASP A 83 -1.74 0.18 -13.22
C ASP A 83 -0.71 1.27 -13.60
N PRO A 84 -0.09 1.15 -14.80
CA PRO A 84 0.94 2.08 -15.23
C PRO A 84 0.40 3.52 -15.39
N ALA A 85 -0.88 3.65 -15.77
CA ALA A 85 -1.50 4.94 -15.97
C ALA A 85 -1.69 5.67 -14.62
N ALA A 86 -2.18 4.97 -13.60
CA ALA A 86 -2.30 5.51 -12.25
C ALA A 86 -0.93 5.90 -11.67
N TRP A 87 0.11 5.10 -11.93
CA TRP A 87 1.47 5.44 -11.53
C TRP A 87 1.96 6.75 -12.17
N VAL A 88 1.74 6.92 -13.49
CA VAL A 88 2.11 8.16 -14.19
C VAL A 88 1.33 9.35 -13.64
N GLU A 89 0.03 9.18 -13.37
CA GLU A 89 -0.81 10.23 -12.78
C GLU A 89 -0.30 10.67 -11.41
N GLY A 90 0.02 9.72 -10.53
CA GLY A 90 0.62 10.00 -9.23
C GLY A 90 1.96 10.74 -9.37
N CYS A 91 2.81 10.31 -10.30
CA CYS A 91 4.07 10.99 -10.59
C CYS A 91 3.85 12.45 -11.03
N LEU A 92 2.88 12.71 -11.90
CA LEU A 92 2.56 14.07 -12.34
C LEU A 92 2.02 14.94 -11.20
N ASP A 93 1.15 14.39 -10.35
CA ASP A 93 0.64 15.11 -9.17
C ASP A 93 1.78 15.44 -8.18
N GLY A 94 2.68 14.48 -7.92
CA GLY A 94 3.87 14.69 -7.09
C GLY A 94 4.87 15.69 -7.70
N ALA A 95 5.04 15.66 -9.03
CA ALA A 95 5.86 16.60 -9.78
C ALA A 95 5.31 18.03 -9.70
N ALA A 96 3.98 18.17 -9.72
CA ALA A 96 3.28 19.44 -9.59
C ALA A 96 3.20 19.97 -8.15
N GLY A 97 3.71 19.21 -7.16
CA GLY A 97 3.62 19.57 -5.74
C GLY A 97 2.19 19.57 -5.21
N ARG A 98 1.26 18.88 -5.88
CA ARG A 98 -0.12 18.73 -5.43
C ARG A 98 -0.18 17.78 -4.24
N PRO A 99 -1.17 17.91 -3.34
CA PRO A 99 -1.40 16.88 -2.33
C PRO A 99 -1.76 15.55 -3.01
N SER A 100 -1.27 14.44 -2.45
CA SER A 100 -1.69 13.10 -2.90
C SER A 100 -3.20 12.95 -2.69
N ARG A 101 -3.87 12.32 -3.67
CA ARG A 101 -5.31 12.05 -3.62
C ARG A 101 -5.70 11.06 -2.53
N ASN A 102 -4.76 10.24 -2.04
CA ASN A 102 -5.01 9.12 -1.14
C ASN A 102 -4.48 9.36 0.29
N GLN A 103 -4.25 10.61 0.71
CA GLN A 103 -3.80 10.93 2.08
C GLN A 103 -4.83 10.66 3.21
N GLY A 104 -5.82 9.79 2.98
CA GLY A 104 -6.74 9.32 4.02
C GLY A 104 -7.69 10.39 4.58
N ILE A 105 -7.75 11.58 3.96
CA ILE A 105 -8.78 12.58 4.21
C ILE A 105 -9.68 12.62 2.98
N VAL A 106 -10.41 11.52 2.79
CA VAL A 106 -11.60 11.54 1.93
C VAL A 106 -12.54 12.56 2.55
N ARG A 107 -12.91 13.59 1.79
CA ARG A 107 -14.00 14.50 2.15
C ARG A 107 -15.34 13.83 1.87
#